data_AF-A0A8T7CUQ0-F1
#
_entry.id   AF-A0A8T7CUQ0-F1
#
_cell.length_a   1.000
_cell.length_b   1.000
_cell.length_c   1.000
_cell.angle_alpha   90.00
_cell.angle_beta   90.00
_cell.angle_gamma   90.00
#
_symmetry.space_group_name_H-M   'P 1'
#
loop_
_entity.id
_entity.type
_entity.pdbx_description
1 polymer ?
#
loop_
_entity_poly.entity_id
_entity_poly.type
_entity_poly.pdbx_seq_one_letter_code
_entity_poly.pdbx_strand_id
1 'polypeptide(L)'
;GKGGEKFMKGEANPNQWQMYEKNNCVYQYHLPKSYQYMRNWNKGYLQWAKEHRLTRYDEPILIHIYSEVMQQFRLAAQGKTQGKQPPEHLRKRVETYFTPLPYYFEPLESQVSDKQKYPLNALTQRPMAMYHSWDSQNAWLRQIHTYNYLYMSPVLGEQQGFEDGDWVWAESMWGKVKAKCRFSEAVEPGTVWTWNAIGKAAGAWGLTPDANESKQGFLLNHVISEELPPSEDGEHISNSDPVTGQAGWYDVRVRVYKAEAGDEGQADASFPQFDNYQAVPGQDVSKRKSWLGYFAGKGKK
;
A
#
# COMPACT_ATOMS: atom_id res chain seq x y z
N GLY A 1 1.85 2.26 -36.14
CA GLY A 1 1.44 2.09 -37.54
C GLY A 1 2.51 1.29 -38.27
N LYS A 2 2.17 0.57 -39.34
CA LYS A 2 3.12 -0.32 -40.03
C LYS A 2 4.35 0.42 -40.58
N GLY A 3 4.24 1.71 -40.92
CA GLY A 3 5.37 2.56 -41.36
C GLY A 3 5.88 3.53 -40.29
N GLY A 4 5.43 3.42 -39.03
CA GLY A 4 5.80 4.33 -37.94
C GLY A 4 5.06 5.68 -37.92
N GLU A 5 4.07 5.88 -38.79
CA GLU A 5 3.32 7.14 -38.97
C GLU A 5 2.18 7.36 -37.97
N LYS A 6 1.66 6.27 -37.38
CA LYS A 6 0.61 6.33 -36.35
C LYS A 6 1.23 6.24 -34.96
N PHE A 7 0.79 7.12 -34.08
CA PHE A 7 1.25 7.26 -32.69
C PHE A 7 0.17 6.79 -31.71
N MET A 8 0.57 6.32 -30.53
CA MET A 8 -0.26 5.80 -29.43
C MET A 8 -1.10 4.56 -29.78
N LYS A 9 -1.90 4.61 -30.86
CA LYS A 9 -2.75 3.53 -31.34
C LYS A 9 -2.49 3.27 -32.83
N GLY A 10 -2.25 2.02 -33.18
CA GLY A 10 -2.10 1.59 -34.57
C GLY A 10 -1.64 0.16 -34.68
N GLU A 11 -1.40 -0.26 -35.91
CA GLU A 11 -0.81 -1.56 -36.23
C GLU A 11 0.63 -1.65 -35.68
N ALA A 12 1.05 -2.88 -35.36
CA ALA A 12 2.41 -3.17 -34.92
C ALA A 12 3.43 -2.60 -35.91
N ASN A 13 4.35 -1.80 -35.40
CA ASN A 13 5.46 -1.25 -36.16
C ASN A 13 6.61 -2.28 -36.15
N PRO A 14 7.03 -2.85 -37.30
CA PRO A 14 8.14 -3.80 -37.35
C PRO A 14 9.46 -3.17 -36.87
N ASN A 15 9.57 -1.84 -36.88
CA ASN A 15 10.74 -1.09 -36.43
C ASN A 15 10.61 -0.53 -35.00
N GLN A 16 9.68 -1.04 -34.18
CA GLN A 16 9.39 -0.48 -32.85
C GLN A 16 10.61 -0.49 -31.93
N TRP A 17 11.43 -1.54 -31.98
CA TRP A 17 12.63 -1.68 -31.15
C TRP A 17 13.69 -0.62 -31.46
N GLN A 18 13.91 -0.34 -32.74
CA GLN A 18 14.83 0.71 -33.18
C GLN A 18 14.31 2.10 -32.78
N MET A 19 12.99 2.30 -32.74
CA MET A 19 12.41 3.54 -32.24
C MET A 19 12.61 3.69 -30.74
N TYR A 20 12.51 2.61 -29.95
CA TYR A 20 12.84 2.65 -28.53
C TYR A 20 14.32 2.92 -28.29
N GLU A 21 15.22 2.23 -28.98
CA GLU A 21 16.67 2.47 -28.89
C GLU A 21 17.02 3.95 -29.14
N LYS A 22 16.45 4.56 -30.18
CA LYS A 22 16.64 5.98 -30.50
C LYS A 22 16.10 6.95 -29.45
N ASN A 23 15.17 6.50 -28.61
CA ASN A 23 14.48 7.30 -27.61
C ASN A 23 14.73 6.78 -26.18
N ASN A 24 15.97 6.36 -25.87
CA ASN A 24 16.37 5.89 -24.53
C ASN A 24 15.49 4.75 -23.97
N CYS A 25 15.15 3.79 -24.84
CA CYS A 25 14.33 2.63 -24.53
C CYS A 25 12.90 2.97 -24.06
N VAL A 26 12.37 4.16 -24.39
CA VAL A 26 10.99 4.55 -24.09
C VAL A 26 10.21 4.92 -25.34
N TYR A 27 8.88 4.86 -25.24
CA TYR A 27 8.00 5.46 -26.25
C TYR A 27 8.07 6.99 -26.17
N GLN A 28 8.22 7.67 -27.31
CA GLN A 28 8.29 9.12 -27.37
C GLN A 28 7.33 9.70 -28.42
N TYR A 29 6.55 10.70 -28.01
CA TYR A 29 5.67 11.47 -28.87
C TYR A 29 5.69 12.94 -28.44
N HIS A 30 6.01 13.83 -29.38
CA HIS A 30 6.05 15.26 -29.12
C HIS A 30 4.69 15.87 -29.49
N LEU A 31 3.96 16.34 -28.48
CA LEU A 31 2.72 17.09 -28.70
C LEU A 31 3.02 18.37 -29.50
N PRO A 32 2.12 18.80 -30.40
CA PRO A 32 2.19 20.11 -31.02
C PRO A 32 2.38 21.21 -29.96
N LYS A 33 3.18 22.25 -30.23
CA LYS A 33 3.45 23.34 -29.27
C LYS A 33 2.15 23.95 -28.71
N SER A 34 1.13 24.06 -29.57
CA SER A 34 -0.19 24.55 -29.18
C SER A 34 -0.91 23.69 -28.15
N TYR A 35 -0.55 22.41 -27.96
CA TYR A 35 -1.20 21.46 -27.05
C TYR A 35 -0.47 21.35 -25.70
N GLN A 36 0.73 21.94 -25.58
CA GLN A 36 1.60 21.68 -24.44
C GLN A 36 1.18 22.44 -23.18
N TYR A 37 0.42 23.54 -23.31
CA TYR A 37 0.01 24.42 -22.22
C TYR A 37 -1.51 24.38 -21.99
N MET A 38 -1.92 24.71 -20.75
CA MET A 38 -3.32 24.81 -20.32
C MET A 38 -4.16 23.56 -20.67
N ARG A 39 -3.57 22.37 -20.49
CA ARG A 39 -4.15 21.07 -20.93
C ARG A 39 -5.54 20.78 -20.39
N ASN A 40 -5.89 21.38 -19.25
CA ASN A 40 -7.23 21.31 -18.70
C ASN A 40 -8.28 22.01 -19.59
N TRP A 41 -7.94 23.04 -20.36
CA TRP A 41 -8.87 23.87 -21.16
C TRP A 41 -8.54 23.85 -22.67
N ASN A 42 -7.42 23.25 -23.03
CA ASN A 42 -6.92 23.23 -24.39
C ASN A 42 -7.70 22.23 -25.24
N LYS A 43 -8.60 22.73 -26.09
CA LYS A 43 -9.45 21.92 -26.96
C LYS A 43 -8.66 20.93 -27.81
N GLY A 44 -7.55 21.35 -28.41
CA GLY A 44 -6.72 20.49 -29.26
C GLY A 44 -6.09 19.33 -28.48
N TYR A 45 -5.60 19.61 -27.27
CA TYR A 45 -5.12 18.58 -26.35
C TYR A 45 -6.25 17.64 -25.88
N LEU A 46 -7.40 18.18 -25.47
CA LEU A 46 -8.51 17.39 -24.93
C LEU A 46 -9.10 16.43 -25.97
N GLN A 47 -9.25 16.89 -27.22
CA GLN A 47 -9.65 16.05 -28.35
C GLN A 47 -8.61 14.96 -28.61
N TRP A 48 -7.33 15.33 -28.70
CA TRP A 48 -6.24 14.37 -28.87
C TRP A 48 -6.21 13.34 -27.73
N ALA A 49 -6.38 13.76 -26.48
CA ALA A 49 -6.37 12.89 -25.31
C ALA A 49 -7.54 11.89 -25.33
N LYS A 50 -8.75 12.35 -25.71
CA LYS A 50 -9.93 11.49 -25.87
C LYS A 50 -9.75 10.47 -26.99
N GLU A 51 -9.30 10.90 -28.16
CA GLU A 51 -9.04 10.01 -29.32
C GLU A 51 -8.06 8.88 -28.98
N HIS A 52 -7.07 9.19 -28.13
CA HIS A 52 -6.06 8.24 -27.67
C HIS A 52 -6.39 7.57 -26.33
N ARG A 53 -7.62 7.73 -25.83
CA ARG A 53 -8.15 7.10 -24.60
C ARG A 53 -7.36 7.43 -23.32
N LEU A 54 -6.74 8.60 -23.27
CA LEU A 54 -6.14 9.14 -22.05
C LEU A 54 -7.20 9.80 -21.15
N THR A 55 -8.26 10.34 -21.74
CA THR A 55 -9.45 10.86 -21.04
C THR A 55 -10.72 10.28 -21.65
N ARG A 56 -11.81 10.27 -20.88
CA ARG A 56 -13.12 9.78 -21.35
C ARG A 56 -13.86 10.82 -22.20
N TYR A 57 -13.71 12.10 -21.85
CA TYR A 57 -14.37 13.24 -22.48
C TYR A 57 -13.33 14.29 -22.87
N ASP A 58 -13.70 15.14 -23.82
CA ASP A 58 -12.92 16.26 -24.36
C ASP A 58 -13.41 17.62 -23.84
N GLU A 59 -14.10 17.61 -22.70
CA GLU A 59 -14.60 18.78 -22.01
C GLU A 59 -13.52 19.39 -21.09
N PRO A 60 -13.61 20.69 -20.74
CA PRO A 60 -12.70 21.29 -19.78
C PRO A 60 -12.65 20.54 -18.46
N ILE A 61 -11.44 20.25 -17.97
CA ILE A 61 -11.22 19.64 -16.66
C ILE A 61 -11.20 20.75 -15.61
N LEU A 62 -12.36 20.98 -15.00
CA LEU A 62 -12.54 21.98 -13.95
C LEU A 62 -12.20 21.37 -12.58
N ILE A 63 -11.31 22.04 -11.84
CA ILE A 63 -11.00 21.67 -10.46
C ILE A 63 -12.00 22.42 -9.57
N HIS A 64 -13.00 21.69 -9.07
CA HIS A 64 -14.00 22.25 -8.17
C HIS A 64 -13.43 22.33 -6.74
N ILE A 65 -13.36 23.53 -6.18
CA ILE A 65 -13.04 23.72 -4.75
C ILE A 65 -14.28 23.48 -3.90
N TYR A 66 -15.45 23.89 -4.40
CA TYR A 66 -16.75 23.65 -3.77
C TYR A 66 -17.43 22.43 -4.39
N SER A 67 -17.87 21.48 -3.56
CA SER A 67 -18.62 20.29 -3.98
C SER A 67 -20.10 20.40 -3.60
N GLU A 68 -20.94 20.72 -4.59
CA GLU A 68 -22.40 20.71 -4.45
C GLU A 68 -22.93 19.34 -4.03
N VAL A 69 -22.29 18.26 -4.52
CA VAL A 69 -22.66 16.89 -4.17
C VAL A 69 -22.46 16.67 -2.66
N MET A 70 -21.32 17.08 -2.09
CA MET A 70 -21.10 16.98 -0.64
C MET A 70 -22.07 17.84 0.16
N GLN A 71 -22.36 19.07 -0.32
CA GLN A 71 -23.34 19.93 0.34
C GLN A 71 -24.73 19.29 0.41
N GLN A 72 -25.17 18.57 -0.63
CA GLN A 72 -26.46 17.89 -0.63
C GLN A 72 -26.54 16.83 0.48
N PHE A 73 -25.50 16.02 0.65
CA PHE A 73 -25.44 15.04 1.75
C PHE A 73 -25.47 15.72 3.11
N ARG A 74 -24.72 16.82 3.27
CA ARG A 74 -24.69 17.59 4.52
C ARG A 74 -26.04 18.23 4.85
N LEU A 75 -26.72 18.82 3.88
CA LEU A 75 -28.05 19.40 4.07
C LEU A 75 -29.10 18.34 4.41
N ALA A 76 -28.99 17.14 3.85
CA ALA A 76 -29.83 16.00 4.25
C ALA A 76 -29.55 15.59 5.70
N ALA A 77 -28.28 15.47 6.09
CA ALA A 77 -27.94 15.21 7.50
C ALA A 77 -28.55 16.26 8.46
N GLN A 78 -28.62 17.53 8.04
CA GLN A 78 -29.25 18.64 8.76
C GLN A 78 -30.78 18.70 8.68
N GLY A 79 -31.43 17.80 7.93
CA GLY A 79 -32.89 17.79 7.73
C GLY A 79 -33.41 18.97 6.89
N LYS A 80 -32.56 19.59 6.07
CA LYS A 80 -32.89 20.76 5.24
C LYS A 80 -33.32 20.39 3.82
N THR A 81 -33.28 19.11 3.45
CA THR A 81 -33.71 18.62 2.13
C THR A 81 -35.03 17.87 2.22
N GLN A 82 -35.74 17.78 1.10
CA GLN A 82 -36.89 16.89 0.95
C GLN A 82 -36.41 15.52 0.43
N GLY A 83 -36.91 14.42 0.99
CA GLY A 83 -36.62 13.06 0.53
C GLY A 83 -35.70 12.27 1.47
N LYS A 84 -34.84 11.42 0.90
CA LYS A 84 -34.00 10.48 1.65
C LYS A 84 -33.06 11.21 2.60
N GLN A 85 -33.05 10.75 3.84
CA GLN A 85 -32.17 11.24 4.91
C GLN A 85 -31.22 10.11 5.32
N PRO A 86 -29.99 10.42 5.76
CA PRO A 86 -29.15 9.40 6.38
C PRO A 86 -29.80 8.87 7.67
N PRO A 87 -29.51 7.62 8.06
CA PRO A 87 -29.97 7.08 9.35
C PRO A 87 -29.62 8.01 10.51
N GLU A 88 -30.49 8.08 11.52
CA GLU A 88 -30.35 9.04 12.63
C GLU A 88 -28.98 8.95 13.32
N HIS A 89 -28.53 7.72 13.61
CA HIS A 89 -27.23 7.46 14.23
C HIS A 89 -26.02 7.86 13.37
N LEU A 90 -26.18 8.09 12.05
CA LEU A 90 -25.11 8.53 11.14
C LEU A 90 -25.23 10.01 10.74
N ARG A 91 -26.27 10.72 11.16
CA ARG A 91 -26.49 12.12 10.74
C ARG A 91 -25.31 13.01 11.09
N LYS A 92 -24.85 12.95 12.34
CA LYS A 92 -23.72 13.75 12.81
C LYS A 92 -22.43 13.42 12.05
N ARG A 93 -22.18 12.14 11.77
CA ARG A 93 -21.05 11.68 10.96
C ARG A 93 -21.10 12.28 9.55
N VAL A 94 -22.23 12.15 8.86
CA VAL A 94 -22.42 12.72 7.51
C VAL A 94 -22.24 14.23 7.54
N GLU A 95 -22.85 14.92 8.51
CA GLU A 95 -22.74 16.37 8.64
C GLU A 95 -21.29 16.85 8.87
N THR A 96 -20.51 16.07 9.63
CA THR A 96 -19.13 16.38 9.98
C THR A 96 -18.21 16.23 8.76
N TYR A 97 -18.32 15.12 8.04
CA TYR A 97 -17.33 14.75 7.01
C TYR A 97 -17.69 15.17 5.59
N PHE A 98 -18.97 15.31 5.25
CA PHE A 98 -19.41 15.68 3.89
C PHE A 98 -19.38 17.20 3.71
N THR A 99 -18.23 17.80 3.96
CA THR A 99 -18.05 19.24 3.80
C THR A 99 -17.96 19.61 2.32
N PRO A 100 -18.56 20.74 1.90
CA PRO A 100 -18.47 21.16 0.50
C PRO A 100 -17.13 21.82 0.17
N LEU A 101 -16.33 22.18 1.18
CA LEU A 101 -15.02 22.79 1.02
C LEU A 101 -13.98 21.93 1.75
N PRO A 102 -12.74 21.85 1.26
CA PRO A 102 -11.67 21.15 1.95
C PRO A 102 -11.53 21.66 3.39
N TYR A 103 -11.36 20.71 4.31
CA TYR A 103 -11.05 20.99 5.70
C TYR A 103 -10.15 19.89 6.24
N TYR A 104 -9.49 20.18 7.36
CA TYR A 104 -8.65 19.22 8.04
C TYR A 104 -9.43 18.53 9.16
N PHE A 105 -9.26 17.21 9.27
CA PHE A 105 -9.59 16.43 10.44
C PHE A 105 -8.46 15.42 10.69
N GLU A 106 -8.24 15.07 11.96
CA GLU A 106 -7.28 14.02 12.33
C GLU A 106 -7.79 12.65 11.82
N PRO A 107 -6.92 11.72 11.36
CA PRO A 107 -7.37 10.40 10.95
C PRO A 107 -8.22 9.70 12.01
N LEU A 108 -9.28 9.00 11.59
CA LEU A 108 -10.30 8.47 12.49
C LEU A 108 -9.71 7.51 13.54
N GLU A 109 -8.80 6.64 13.12
CA GLU A 109 -8.11 5.72 14.03
C GLU A 109 -7.24 6.47 15.06
N SER A 110 -6.56 7.54 14.63
CA SER A 110 -5.77 8.39 15.53
C SER A 110 -6.62 9.12 16.57
N GLN A 111 -7.90 9.43 16.26
CA GLN A 111 -8.81 10.05 17.23
C GLN A 111 -9.19 9.10 18.38
N VAL A 112 -9.21 7.78 18.12
CA VAL A 112 -9.60 6.75 19.11
C VAL A 112 -8.41 6.01 19.72
N SER A 113 -7.21 6.21 19.18
CA SER A 113 -5.98 5.60 19.68
C SER A 113 -5.44 6.34 20.91
N ASP A 114 -4.95 5.59 21.90
CA ASP A 114 -4.13 6.15 22.98
C ASP A 114 -2.74 6.51 22.42
N LYS A 115 -2.53 7.79 22.12
CA LYS A 115 -1.28 8.31 21.53
C LYS A 115 -0.10 8.31 22.49
N GLN A 116 -0.33 8.16 23.80
CA GLN A 116 0.75 7.99 24.78
C GLN A 116 1.21 6.53 24.80
N LYS A 117 0.26 5.59 24.75
CA LYS A 117 0.58 4.16 24.66
C LYS A 117 1.14 3.76 23.28
N TYR A 118 0.64 4.34 22.20
CA TYR A 118 1.03 4.07 20.81
C TYR A 118 1.55 5.36 20.13
N PRO A 119 2.78 5.79 20.45
CA PRO A 119 3.27 7.10 20.03
C PRO A 119 3.72 7.17 18.57
N LEU A 120 4.00 6.05 17.92
CA LEU A 120 4.62 6.02 16.59
C LEU A 120 3.59 5.85 15.48
N ASN A 121 3.79 6.49 14.34
CA ASN A 121 3.02 6.18 13.12
C ASN A 121 3.65 4.97 12.43
N ALA A 122 2.85 4.04 11.92
CA ALA A 122 3.36 2.87 11.20
C ALA A 122 2.93 2.90 9.73
N LEU A 123 3.91 2.80 8.82
CA LEU A 123 3.68 2.92 7.39
C LEU A 123 4.11 1.67 6.62
N THR A 124 3.49 1.45 5.46
CA THR A 124 3.98 0.48 4.49
C THR A 124 4.37 1.17 3.19
N GLN A 125 5.40 0.65 2.52
CA GLN A 125 5.78 1.08 1.18
C GLN A 125 5.81 -0.10 0.23
N ARG A 126 5.60 0.13 -1.07
CA ARG A 126 5.70 -0.95 -2.07
C ARG A 126 7.13 -1.08 -2.56
N PRO A 127 7.70 -2.29 -2.62
CA PRO A 127 9.00 -2.48 -3.23
C PRO A 127 8.98 -2.04 -4.69
N MET A 128 9.93 -1.20 -5.10
CA MET A 128 9.98 -0.68 -6.48
C MET A 128 10.23 -1.76 -7.54
N ALA A 129 10.81 -2.90 -7.12
CA ALA A 129 11.11 -4.03 -7.99
C ALA A 129 9.95 -5.05 -8.09
N MET A 130 8.81 -4.79 -7.46
CA MET A 130 7.66 -5.70 -7.42
C MET A 130 6.35 -4.97 -7.70
N TYR A 131 5.40 -5.64 -8.34
CA TYR A 131 4.04 -5.11 -8.49
C TYR A 131 3.11 -5.65 -7.39
N HIS A 132 2.99 -4.92 -6.28
CA HIS A 132 2.29 -5.42 -5.08
C HIS A 132 2.91 -6.76 -4.60
N SER A 133 2.10 -7.82 -4.48
CA SER A 133 2.54 -9.18 -4.21
C SER A 133 2.91 -9.96 -5.48
N TRP A 134 2.64 -9.41 -6.66
CA TRP A 134 3.08 -10.00 -7.92
C TRP A 134 4.59 -9.79 -8.07
N ASP A 135 5.23 -10.72 -8.77
CA ASP A 135 6.69 -10.85 -8.91
C ASP A 135 7.43 -11.35 -7.67
N SER A 136 6.73 -11.45 -6.53
CA SER A 136 7.29 -12.09 -5.34
C SER A 136 7.60 -13.57 -5.51
N GLN A 137 7.07 -14.23 -6.56
CA GLN A 137 7.40 -15.59 -6.97
C GLN A 137 8.69 -15.68 -7.78
N ASN A 138 9.20 -14.56 -8.29
CA ASN A 138 10.39 -14.51 -9.13
C ASN A 138 11.65 -14.78 -8.28
N ALA A 139 12.37 -15.84 -8.61
CA ALA A 139 13.54 -16.28 -7.86
C ALA A 139 14.70 -15.26 -7.84
N TRP A 140 14.80 -14.37 -8.84
CA TRP A 140 15.81 -13.32 -8.87
C TRP A 140 15.41 -12.14 -7.99
N LEU A 141 14.16 -11.69 -8.06
CA LEU A 141 13.68 -10.59 -7.23
C LEU A 141 13.65 -10.95 -5.74
N ARG A 142 13.39 -12.22 -5.40
CA ARG A 142 13.53 -12.74 -4.03
C ARG A 142 14.95 -12.62 -3.45
N GLN A 143 15.98 -12.60 -4.29
CA GLN A 143 17.36 -12.39 -3.80
C GLN A 143 17.57 -10.96 -3.30
N ILE A 144 16.79 -10.00 -3.81
CA ILE A 144 16.81 -8.61 -3.37
C ILE A 144 15.94 -8.45 -2.11
N HIS A 145 14.78 -9.09 -2.09
CA HIS A 145 13.77 -8.99 -1.03
C HIS A 145 13.54 -10.34 -0.33
N THR A 146 14.60 -10.91 0.25
CA THR A 146 14.55 -12.25 0.87
C THR A 146 13.62 -12.31 2.08
N TYR A 147 13.53 -11.20 2.82
CA TYR A 147 12.56 -10.88 3.85
C TYR A 147 12.62 -9.35 4.05
N ASN A 148 11.71 -8.79 4.85
CA ASN A 148 11.64 -7.37 5.15
C ASN A 148 12.05 -7.07 6.61
N TYR A 149 12.48 -5.83 6.83
CA TYR A 149 12.75 -5.26 8.16
C TYR A 149 11.68 -4.23 8.51
N LEU A 150 11.51 -3.97 9.81
CA LEU A 150 10.85 -2.77 10.29
C LEU A 150 11.90 -1.65 10.41
N TYR A 151 11.85 -0.69 9.51
CA TYR A 151 12.78 0.43 9.47
C TYR A 151 12.38 1.50 10.47
N MET A 152 13.35 2.03 11.21
CA MET A 152 13.15 3.07 12.21
C MET A 152 14.40 3.91 12.42
N SER A 153 14.26 5.03 13.13
CA SER A 153 15.41 5.87 13.51
C SER A 153 16.26 5.18 14.59
N PRO A 154 17.60 5.28 14.54
CA PRO A 154 18.46 4.81 15.63
C PRO A 154 18.18 5.49 16.98
N VAL A 155 17.68 6.74 16.97
CA VAL A 155 17.26 7.47 18.17
C VAL A 155 16.15 6.72 18.91
N LEU A 156 15.21 6.12 18.16
CA LEU A 156 14.15 5.31 18.76
C LEU A 156 14.72 4.06 19.43
N GLY A 157 15.70 3.41 18.80
CA GLY A 157 16.37 2.23 19.35
C GLY A 157 17.08 2.51 20.67
N GLU A 158 17.82 3.63 20.74
CA GLU A 158 18.48 4.09 21.97
C GLU A 158 17.46 4.36 23.09
N GLN A 159 16.35 5.04 22.77
CA GLN A 159 15.30 5.36 23.74
C GLN A 159 14.56 4.12 24.28
N GLN A 160 14.41 3.09 23.45
CA GLN A 160 13.64 1.88 23.79
C GLN A 160 14.52 0.69 24.19
N GLY A 161 15.85 0.82 24.13
CA GLY A 161 16.79 -0.20 24.61
C GLY A 161 16.97 -1.41 23.69
N PHE A 162 16.91 -1.24 22.37
CA PHE A 162 17.23 -2.29 21.39
C PHE A 162 18.21 -1.81 20.31
N GLU A 163 18.94 -2.74 19.71
CA GLU A 163 20.00 -2.47 18.74
C GLU A 163 19.55 -2.76 17.30
N ASP A 164 20.36 -2.34 16.32
CA ASP A 164 20.09 -2.63 14.91
C ASP A 164 20.09 -4.15 14.65
N GLY A 165 19.03 -4.64 14.01
CA GLY A 165 18.88 -6.07 13.70
C GLY A 165 18.23 -6.92 14.80
N ASP A 166 17.91 -6.33 15.96
CA ASP A 166 17.15 -6.99 17.01
C ASP A 166 15.74 -7.38 16.55
N TRP A 167 15.18 -8.41 17.19
CA TRP A 167 13.76 -8.68 17.10
C TRP A 167 12.99 -7.72 17.99
N VAL A 168 11.97 -7.10 17.44
CA VAL A 168 11.10 -6.15 18.14
C VAL A 168 9.64 -6.49 17.89
N TRP A 169 8.80 -6.16 18.85
CA TRP A 169 7.35 -6.12 18.69
C TRP A 169 6.94 -4.74 18.19
N ALA A 170 6.09 -4.69 17.17
CA ALA A 170 5.27 -3.53 16.87
C ALA A 170 3.82 -3.86 17.24
N GLU A 171 3.24 -3.09 18.14
CA GLU A 171 1.90 -3.33 18.70
C GLU A 171 1.04 -2.08 18.54
N SER A 172 -0.17 -2.25 17.99
CA SER A 172 -1.24 -1.25 17.98
C SER A 172 -2.33 -1.65 18.98
N MET A 173 -3.41 -0.87 19.05
CA MET A 173 -4.61 -1.27 19.79
C MET A 173 -5.31 -2.51 19.22
N TRP A 174 -4.94 -2.95 18.02
CA TRP A 174 -5.60 -4.04 17.28
C TRP A 174 -4.87 -5.37 17.38
N GLY A 175 -3.56 -5.32 17.56
CA GLY A 175 -2.73 -6.52 17.53
C GLY A 175 -1.25 -6.18 17.58
N LYS A 176 -0.43 -7.21 17.43
CA LYS A 176 1.04 -7.08 17.44
C LYS A 176 1.67 -7.96 16.38
N VAL A 177 2.83 -7.52 15.90
CA VAL A 177 3.67 -8.24 14.94
C VAL A 177 5.11 -8.24 15.45
N LYS A 178 5.81 -9.37 15.31
CA LYS A 178 7.24 -9.48 15.63
C LYS A 178 8.06 -9.40 14.36
N ALA A 179 9.04 -8.51 14.32
CA ALA A 179 9.85 -8.23 13.15
C ALA A 179 11.31 -7.94 13.54
N LYS A 180 12.25 -8.14 12.61
CA LYS A 180 13.60 -7.62 12.77
C LYS A 180 13.60 -6.12 12.49
N CYS A 181 14.19 -5.32 13.36
CA CYS A 181 14.36 -3.90 13.12
C CYS A 181 15.56 -3.62 12.20
N ARG A 182 15.53 -2.47 11.52
CA ARG A 182 16.68 -1.93 10.80
C ARG A 182 16.76 -0.43 11.01
N PHE A 183 17.90 0.08 11.47
CA PHE A 183 18.09 1.51 11.68
C PHE A 183 18.41 2.24 10.39
N SER A 184 17.84 3.44 10.27
CA SER A 184 18.09 4.35 9.16
C SER A 184 17.83 5.79 9.60
N GLU A 185 18.84 6.65 9.45
CA GLU A 185 18.76 8.10 9.70
C GLU A 185 17.78 8.82 8.76
N ALA A 186 17.37 8.17 7.66
CA ALA A 186 16.34 8.69 6.76
C ALA A 186 14.91 8.51 7.29
N VAL A 187 14.73 7.86 8.44
CA VAL A 187 13.41 7.65 9.06
C VAL A 187 13.16 8.70 10.12
N GLU A 188 12.01 9.39 10.01
CA GLU A 188 11.55 10.33 11.02
C GLU A 188 11.35 9.60 12.37
N PRO A 189 11.89 10.10 13.51
CA PRO A 189 11.90 9.36 14.78
C PRO A 189 10.53 8.92 15.33
N GLY A 190 9.45 9.65 15.02
CA GLY A 190 8.07 9.29 15.36
C GLY A 190 7.41 8.29 14.40
N THR A 191 8.17 7.67 13.51
CA THR A 191 7.65 6.82 12.43
C THR A 191 8.43 5.52 12.31
N VAL A 192 7.72 4.43 12.03
CA VAL A 192 8.30 3.16 11.59
C VAL A 192 7.70 2.75 10.26
N TRP A 193 8.45 2.07 9.42
CA TRP A 193 7.90 1.62 8.13
C TRP A 193 8.49 0.30 7.66
N THR A 194 7.76 -0.41 6.80
CA THR A 194 8.26 -1.63 6.16
C THR A 194 7.79 -1.76 4.71
N TRP A 195 8.43 -2.66 3.98
CA TRP A 195 7.94 -3.08 2.68
C TRP A 195 6.66 -3.92 2.82
N ASN A 196 5.61 -3.56 2.09
CA ASN A 196 4.41 -4.34 1.97
C ASN A 196 4.64 -5.58 1.09
N ALA A 197 3.76 -6.57 1.21
CA ALA A 197 3.68 -7.77 0.39
C ALA A 197 4.86 -8.75 0.50
N ILE A 198 5.74 -8.61 1.50
CA ILE A 198 6.80 -9.56 1.85
C ILE A 198 6.43 -10.25 3.17
N GLY A 199 6.63 -11.56 3.28
CA GLY A 199 6.24 -12.34 4.47
C GLY A 199 5.11 -13.35 4.20
N LYS A 200 5.26 -14.16 3.15
CA LYS A 200 4.29 -15.21 2.85
C LYS A 200 4.53 -16.45 3.70
N ALA A 201 3.43 -17.12 4.07
CA ALA A 201 3.46 -18.42 4.71
C ALA A 201 4.26 -19.46 3.90
N ALA A 202 4.75 -20.49 4.59
CA ALA A 202 5.36 -21.65 3.96
C ALA A 202 4.43 -22.26 2.91
N GLY A 203 4.99 -22.82 1.83
CA GLY A 203 4.22 -23.43 0.74
C GLY A 203 3.69 -22.44 -0.30
N ALA A 204 3.33 -21.22 0.12
CA ALA A 204 2.90 -20.17 -0.79
C ALA A 204 3.99 -19.85 -1.81
N TRP A 205 3.61 -19.72 -3.09
CA TRP A 205 4.54 -19.46 -4.20
C TRP A 205 5.76 -20.40 -4.24
N GLY A 206 5.58 -21.64 -3.77
CA GLY A 206 6.63 -22.64 -3.74
C GLY A 206 7.72 -22.39 -2.69
N LEU A 207 7.44 -21.62 -1.63
CA LEU A 207 8.37 -21.49 -0.50
C LEU A 207 8.48 -22.82 0.26
N THR A 208 9.69 -23.16 0.69
CA THR A 208 9.89 -24.28 1.63
C THR A 208 9.59 -23.82 3.06
N PRO A 209 9.28 -24.73 4.00
CA PRO A 209 9.03 -24.36 5.39
C PRO A 209 10.20 -23.64 6.09
N ASP A 210 11.41 -23.83 5.61
CA ASP A 210 12.63 -23.20 6.10
C ASP A 210 13.04 -21.95 5.32
N ALA A 211 12.23 -21.50 4.36
CA ALA A 211 12.53 -20.29 3.58
C ALA A 211 12.59 -19.05 4.48
N ASN A 212 13.59 -18.21 4.28
CA ASN A 212 13.78 -16.97 5.03
C ASN A 212 12.54 -16.06 4.98
N GLU A 213 11.88 -15.94 3.82
CA GLU A 213 10.68 -15.11 3.70
C GLU A 213 9.55 -15.60 4.62
N SER A 214 9.36 -16.93 4.71
CA SER A 214 8.32 -17.52 5.55
C SER A 214 8.66 -17.44 7.04
N LYS A 215 9.93 -17.58 7.40
CA LYS A 215 10.35 -17.52 8.81
C LYS A 215 10.53 -16.09 9.32
N GLN A 216 11.06 -15.18 8.52
CA GLN A 216 11.52 -13.87 8.97
C GLN A 216 10.72 -12.70 8.38
N GLY A 217 10.08 -12.90 7.23
CA GLY A 217 9.23 -11.87 6.64
C GLY A 217 7.94 -11.69 7.44
N PHE A 218 7.36 -10.51 7.38
CA PHE A 218 6.15 -10.18 8.13
C PHE A 218 5.29 -9.16 7.40
N LEU A 219 3.98 -9.19 7.65
CA LEU A 219 3.05 -8.18 7.16
C LEU A 219 2.65 -7.26 8.30
N LEU A 220 2.86 -5.95 8.13
CA LEU A 220 2.39 -4.94 9.08
C LEU A 220 0.86 -4.92 9.19
N ASN A 221 0.16 -5.49 8.21
CA ASN A 221 -1.30 -5.60 8.16
C ASN A 221 -1.92 -6.19 9.44
N HIS A 222 -1.18 -7.01 10.20
CA HIS A 222 -1.66 -7.59 11.46
C HIS A 222 -1.87 -6.57 12.59
N VAL A 223 -1.34 -5.35 12.45
CA VAL A 223 -1.59 -4.27 13.40
C VAL A 223 -2.60 -3.24 12.88
N ILE A 224 -3.18 -3.46 11.70
CA ILE A 224 -4.16 -2.55 11.05
C ILE A 224 -5.55 -3.20 11.13
N SER A 225 -6.57 -2.40 11.46
CA SER A 225 -7.96 -2.87 11.51
C SER A 225 -8.81 -2.28 10.38
N GLU A 226 -9.74 -3.08 9.85
CA GLU A 226 -10.77 -2.65 8.90
C GLU A 226 -11.92 -1.93 9.60
N GLU A 227 -12.04 -2.06 10.92
CA GLU A 227 -13.09 -1.47 11.75
C GLU A 227 -12.51 -0.66 12.92
N LEU A 228 -13.18 0.44 13.25
CA LEU A 228 -12.95 1.25 14.45
C LEU A 228 -13.70 0.63 15.64
N PRO A 229 -13.37 1.02 16.89
CA PRO A 229 -14.10 0.52 18.04
C PRO A 229 -15.57 0.96 17.97
N PRO A 230 -16.49 0.20 18.59
CA PRO A 230 -17.89 0.59 18.70
C PRO A 230 -18.07 2.03 19.20
N SER A 231 -18.99 2.77 18.61
CA SER A 231 -19.23 4.19 18.93
C SER A 231 -20.71 4.55 18.80
N GLU A 232 -21.06 5.83 19.00
CA GLU A 232 -22.42 6.35 18.76
C GLU A 232 -22.89 6.15 17.30
N ASP A 233 -21.94 6.03 16.36
CA ASP A 233 -22.22 5.77 14.95
C ASP A 233 -22.55 4.28 14.68
N GLY A 234 -22.33 3.35 15.62
CA GLY A 234 -22.65 1.93 15.48
C GLY A 234 -21.59 0.97 16.03
N GLU A 235 -21.92 -0.34 16.05
CA GLU A 235 -21.03 -1.41 16.51
C GLU A 235 -19.91 -1.76 15.52
N HIS A 236 -20.20 -1.69 14.21
CA HIS A 236 -19.29 -2.02 13.13
C HIS A 236 -19.08 -0.80 12.23
N ILE A 237 -18.08 0.01 12.54
CA ILE A 237 -17.74 1.21 11.77
C ILE A 237 -16.46 0.96 11.01
N SER A 238 -16.53 1.05 9.69
CA SER A 238 -15.35 0.91 8.85
C SER A 238 -14.29 1.97 9.18
N ASN A 239 -13.04 1.51 9.31
CA ASN A 239 -11.85 2.35 9.33
C ASN A 239 -11.50 2.80 7.90
N SER A 240 -12.33 3.70 7.39
CA SER A 240 -12.21 4.24 6.04
C SER A 240 -12.61 5.71 5.99
N ASP A 241 -12.14 6.39 4.94
CA ASP A 241 -12.56 7.74 4.60
C ASP A 241 -14.11 7.81 4.54
N PRO A 242 -14.76 8.65 5.37
CA PRO A 242 -16.22 8.66 5.49
C PRO A 242 -16.97 9.01 4.20
N VAL A 243 -16.31 9.62 3.23
CA VAL A 243 -16.91 10.08 1.96
C VAL A 243 -16.76 9.02 0.87
N THR A 244 -15.56 8.47 0.70
CA THR A 244 -15.21 7.58 -0.42
C THR A 244 -15.19 6.10 -0.05
N GLY A 245 -15.12 5.77 1.24
CA GLY A 245 -14.92 4.41 1.73
C GLY A 245 -13.51 3.87 1.51
N GLN A 246 -12.54 4.73 1.16
CA GLN A 246 -11.15 4.31 1.02
C GLN A 246 -10.56 3.93 2.39
N ALA A 247 -10.02 2.72 2.52
CA ALA A 247 -9.49 2.21 3.79
C ALA A 247 -8.30 3.02 4.34
N GLY A 248 -8.30 3.22 5.67
CA GLY A 248 -7.29 3.96 6.45
C GLY A 248 -5.97 3.21 6.66
N TRP A 249 -5.34 2.75 5.58
CA TRP A 249 -4.14 1.89 5.62
C TRP A 249 -2.87 2.51 6.24
N TYR A 250 -2.84 3.84 6.39
CA TYR A 250 -1.64 4.58 6.84
C TYR A 250 -1.87 5.34 8.15
N ASP A 251 -3.00 5.11 8.81
CA ASP A 251 -3.45 5.87 9.98
C ASP A 251 -3.06 5.20 11.31
N VAL A 252 -2.56 3.98 11.23
CA VAL A 252 -2.26 3.12 12.38
C VAL A 252 -1.14 3.69 13.25
N ARG A 253 -1.38 3.65 14.56
CA ARG A 253 -0.37 3.98 15.56
C ARG A 253 0.12 2.73 16.28
N VAL A 254 1.42 2.69 16.55
CA VAL A 254 2.08 1.58 17.24
C VAL A 254 2.98 2.05 18.36
N ARG A 255 3.32 1.13 19.26
CA ARG A 255 4.52 1.16 20.07
C ARG A 255 5.49 0.08 19.60
N VAL A 256 6.77 0.33 19.80
CA VAL A 256 7.82 -0.65 19.51
C VAL A 256 8.64 -0.92 20.75
N TYR A 257 8.91 -2.19 21.02
CA TYR A 257 9.71 -2.65 22.16
C TYR A 257 10.45 -3.94 21.82
N LYS A 258 11.54 -4.22 22.54
CA LYS A 258 12.37 -5.41 22.30
C LYS A 258 11.57 -6.69 22.52
N ALA A 259 11.78 -7.69 21.66
CA ALA A 259 11.25 -9.03 21.85
C ALA A 259 12.21 -9.85 22.72
N GLU A 260 11.69 -10.50 23.75
CA GLU A 260 12.46 -11.24 24.75
C GLU A 260 12.40 -12.77 24.55
N ALA A 261 13.36 -13.47 25.15
CA ALA A 261 13.35 -14.92 25.17
C ALA A 261 12.16 -15.45 25.98
N GLY A 262 11.24 -16.17 25.33
CA GLY A 262 10.01 -16.68 25.94
C GLY A 262 8.75 -15.89 25.56
N ASP A 263 8.90 -14.80 24.80
CA ASP A 263 7.77 -14.15 24.15
C ASP A 263 7.08 -15.08 23.15
N GLU A 264 5.84 -14.74 22.82
CA GLU A 264 5.02 -15.48 21.86
C GLU A 264 5.70 -15.67 20.49
N GLY A 265 5.52 -16.87 19.93
CA GLY A 265 6.17 -17.29 18.68
C GLY A 265 7.59 -17.83 18.90
N GLN A 266 8.26 -18.17 17.79
CA GLN A 266 9.61 -18.73 17.83
C GLN A 266 10.65 -17.61 17.97
N ALA A 267 11.77 -17.86 18.66
CA ALA A 267 12.77 -16.83 18.96
C ALA A 267 13.44 -16.24 17.70
N ASP A 268 13.60 -17.05 16.66
CA ASP A 268 14.28 -16.72 15.40
C ASP A 268 13.31 -16.54 14.21
N ALA A 269 12.04 -16.28 14.49
CA ALA A 269 11.00 -16.07 13.47
C ALA A 269 10.14 -14.84 13.76
N SER A 270 9.53 -14.27 12.71
CA SER A 270 8.49 -13.25 12.83
C SER A 270 7.23 -13.84 13.47
N PHE A 271 6.31 -12.98 13.88
CA PHE A 271 5.00 -13.37 14.41
C PHE A 271 3.93 -12.46 13.80
N PRO A 272 2.72 -12.96 13.44
CA PRO A 272 2.27 -14.36 13.56
C PRO A 272 2.94 -15.30 12.54
N GLN A 273 2.94 -16.59 12.84
CA GLN A 273 3.32 -17.68 11.93
C GLN A 273 2.09 -18.52 11.61
N PHE A 274 2.04 -19.06 10.39
CA PHE A 274 0.91 -19.83 9.90
C PHE A 274 1.35 -21.22 9.47
N ASP A 275 0.42 -22.16 9.52
CA ASP A 275 0.63 -23.52 9.01
C ASP A 275 1.00 -23.50 7.52
N ASN A 276 1.75 -24.53 7.11
CA ASN A 276 2.20 -24.67 5.73
C ASN A 276 1.01 -24.74 4.76
N TYR A 277 1.04 -23.86 3.75
CA TYR A 277 0.02 -23.81 2.72
C TYR A 277 0.03 -25.10 1.91
N GLN A 278 -1.12 -25.77 1.87
CA GLN A 278 -1.26 -27.03 1.14
C GLN A 278 -1.25 -26.78 -0.37
N ALA A 279 -0.73 -27.75 -1.12
CA ALA A 279 -0.77 -27.69 -2.57
C ALA A 279 -2.23 -27.64 -3.06
N VAL A 280 -2.55 -26.71 -3.95
CA VAL A 280 -3.87 -26.64 -4.57
C VAL A 280 -4.01 -27.71 -5.67
N PRO A 281 -5.23 -28.16 -6.00
CA PRO A 281 -5.43 -29.10 -7.10
C PRO A 281 -4.75 -28.63 -8.40
N GLY A 282 -3.97 -29.53 -9.02
CA GLY A 282 -3.21 -29.23 -10.25
C GLY A 282 -1.79 -28.69 -10.03
N GLN A 283 -1.40 -28.40 -8.79
CA GLN A 283 -0.02 -27.99 -8.47
C GLN A 283 0.87 -29.22 -8.19
N ASP A 284 1.72 -29.59 -9.15
CA ASP A 284 2.70 -30.66 -8.98
C ASP A 284 3.91 -30.18 -8.17
N VAL A 285 3.87 -30.38 -6.85
CA VAL A 285 4.97 -30.03 -5.94
C VAL A 285 6.17 -30.98 -6.03
N SER A 286 6.02 -32.14 -6.68
CA SER A 286 7.09 -33.14 -6.84
C SER A 286 8.11 -32.77 -7.92
N LYS A 287 7.76 -31.85 -8.83
CA LYS A 287 8.59 -31.43 -9.98
C LYS A 287 9.13 -29.99 -9.87
N ARG A 288 9.59 -29.58 -8.69
CA ARG A 288 10.29 -28.28 -8.58
C ARG A 288 11.60 -28.33 -9.39
N LYS A 289 11.61 -27.65 -10.55
CA LYS A 289 12.82 -27.55 -11.38
C LYS A 289 13.88 -26.73 -10.64
N SER A 290 15.05 -27.32 -10.43
CA SER A 290 16.15 -26.73 -9.65
C SER A 290 16.56 -25.34 -10.15
N TRP A 291 16.56 -25.07 -11.45
CA TRP A 291 16.95 -23.78 -12.03
C TRP A 291 15.96 -22.62 -11.79
N LEU A 292 14.74 -22.91 -11.33
CA LEU A 292 13.79 -21.92 -10.82
C LEU A 292 13.92 -21.71 -9.31
N GLY A 293 14.84 -22.43 -8.66
CA GLY A 293 15.14 -22.34 -7.24
C GLY A 293 16.15 -21.25 -6.91
N TYR A 294 15.99 -20.65 -5.73
CA TYR A 294 16.98 -19.78 -5.12
C TYR A 294 18.24 -20.58 -4.79
N PHE A 295 19.40 -20.18 -5.34
CA PHE A 295 20.71 -20.72 -4.97
C PHE A 295 21.54 -19.61 -4.31
N ALA A 296 21.38 -19.40 -3.01
CA ALA A 296 22.42 -18.69 -2.26
C ALA A 296 23.46 -19.70 -1.76
N GLY A 297 24.72 -19.37 -2.00
CA GLY A 297 25.92 -20.20 -1.80
C GLY A 297 25.87 -21.24 -0.69
N LYS A 298 25.93 -22.52 -1.10
CA LYS A 298 26.94 -23.52 -0.71
C LYS A 298 26.90 -24.68 -1.71
N GLY A 299 27.06 -24.37 -2.99
CA GLY A 299 27.45 -25.39 -3.96
C GLY A 299 28.90 -25.76 -3.69
N LYS A 300 29.14 -26.85 -2.95
CA LYS A 300 30.39 -27.59 -3.16
C LYS A 300 30.31 -28.11 -4.61
N LYS A 301 31.24 -27.64 -5.45
CA LYS A 301 31.54 -28.30 -6.72
C LYS A 301 31.93 -29.75 -6.46
#